data_AF-A0A960EI18-F1
#
_entry.id   AF-A0A960EI18-F1
#
_cell.length_a   1.000
_cell.length_b   1.000
_cell.length_c   1.000
_cell.angle_alpha   90.00
_cell.angle_beta   90.00
_cell.angle_gamma   90.00
#
_symmetry.space_group_name_H-M   'P 1'
#
loop_
_entity.id
_entity.type
_entity.pdbx_description
1 polymer ?
#
loop_
_entity_poly.entity_id
_entity_poly.type
_entity_poly.pdbx_seq_one_letter_code
_entity_poly.pdbx_strand_id
1 'polypeptide(L)'
;MPWATSATTSAELVDPLAMLPKVAAEMHEARLDLQLRHGVDPDVAGEGDLRLSPHLVVAYTVEGLTGPLDLDVPVRFVGPSTAGRAEDLAGFPWDRLEGDGPKVLVSLGTLNAEVSGRFWAAAAEVFAEHPAWTGVFVAPEELVPGPPANVVVRDRVPQLAVLAKVDAVVTHAGHNTTCEALAEGLPLVVAPIRDDQPVVADQAVRAGAAVRVKFARVRAESLGAAIEQALADDDLRAAAARLREELAAAGGPPVAATALESLLPS
;
A
#
# COMPACT_ATOMS: atom_id res chain seq x y z
N MET A 1 1.87 -20.62 25.52
CA MET A 1 0.53 -20.14 25.12
C MET A 1 0.58 -19.90 23.62
N PRO A 2 -0.40 -20.37 22.83
CA PRO A 2 -0.46 -20.02 21.41
C PRO A 2 -0.63 -18.51 21.26
N TRP A 3 0.00 -17.93 20.25
CA TRP A 3 -0.07 -16.52 19.92
C TRP A 3 -0.14 -16.37 18.40
N ALA A 4 -0.60 -15.22 17.91
CA ALA A 4 -0.67 -14.93 16.48
C ALA A 4 0.11 -13.65 16.15
N THR A 5 0.73 -13.62 14.98
CA THR A 5 1.30 -12.40 14.40
C THR A 5 0.25 -11.68 13.58
N SER A 6 0.13 -10.37 13.78
CA SER A 6 -0.55 -9.49 12.84
C SER A 6 0.49 -8.86 11.91
N ALA A 7 0.57 -9.32 10.67
CA ALA A 7 1.44 -8.74 9.64
C ALA A 7 0.70 -7.57 9.00
N THR A 8 0.96 -6.36 9.52
CA THR A 8 0.30 -5.11 9.09
C THR A 8 0.81 -4.59 7.75
N THR A 9 1.93 -5.13 7.25
CA THR A 9 2.47 -4.86 5.91
C THR A 9 2.99 -6.16 5.30
N SER A 10 2.84 -6.30 3.99
CA SER A 10 3.34 -7.46 3.24
C SER A 10 4.87 -7.53 3.22
N ALA A 11 5.57 -6.45 3.58
CA ALA A 11 7.01 -6.45 3.70
C ALA A 11 7.53 -7.31 4.87
N GLU A 12 6.71 -7.57 5.89
CA GLU A 12 7.06 -8.47 7.00
C GLU A 12 7.06 -9.94 6.59
N LEU A 13 6.44 -10.27 5.45
CA LEU A 13 6.23 -11.64 4.98
C LEU A 13 7.32 -12.11 4.00
N VAL A 14 8.15 -11.19 3.54
CA VAL A 14 9.26 -11.49 2.63
C VAL A 14 10.57 -11.22 3.35
N ASP A 15 11.67 -11.77 2.84
CA ASP A 15 13.00 -11.43 3.34
C ASP A 15 13.56 -10.22 2.56
N PRO A 16 13.43 -8.97 3.06
CA PRO A 16 13.99 -7.80 2.39
C PRO A 16 15.52 -7.79 2.40
N LEU A 17 16.16 -8.62 3.24
CA LEU A 17 17.61 -8.71 3.41
C LEU A 17 18.21 -9.92 2.70
N ALA A 18 17.43 -10.67 1.91
CA ALA A 18 17.91 -11.83 1.16
C ALA A 18 19.14 -11.50 0.29
N MET A 19 19.20 -10.27 -0.23
CA MET A 19 20.32 -9.78 -1.05
C MET A 19 21.45 -9.11 -0.23
N LEU A 20 21.30 -9.04 1.10
CA LEU A 20 22.21 -8.39 2.06
C LEU A 20 22.53 -9.34 3.24
N PRO A 21 23.19 -10.49 2.99
CA PRO A 21 23.34 -11.56 4.00
C PRO A 21 24.09 -11.13 5.27
N LYS A 22 25.02 -10.16 5.15
CA LYS A 22 25.72 -9.60 6.32
C LYS A 22 24.79 -8.78 7.21
N VAL A 23 23.92 -7.97 6.60
CA VAL A 23 22.93 -7.17 7.33
C VAL A 23 21.88 -8.09 7.97
N ALA A 24 21.47 -9.15 7.26
CA ALA A 24 20.57 -10.16 7.80
C ALA A 24 21.14 -10.83 9.06
N ALA A 25 22.43 -11.23 9.02
CA ALA A 25 23.11 -11.82 10.17
C ALA A 25 23.23 -10.82 11.34
N GLU A 26 23.60 -9.57 11.07
CA GLU A 26 23.68 -8.52 12.10
C GLU A 26 22.31 -8.23 12.74
N MET A 27 21.24 -8.17 11.95
CA MET A 27 19.88 -7.99 12.45
C MET A 27 19.41 -9.19 13.28
N HIS A 28 19.76 -10.40 12.86
CA HIS A 28 19.47 -11.62 13.61
C HIS A 28 20.14 -11.61 14.99
N GLU A 29 21.44 -11.31 15.05
CA GLU A 29 22.20 -11.19 16.30
C GLU A 29 21.65 -10.07 17.20
N ALA A 30 21.34 -8.90 16.64
CA ALA A 30 20.76 -7.79 17.39
C ALA A 30 19.39 -8.14 17.98
N ARG A 31 18.58 -8.90 17.24
CA ARG A 31 17.28 -9.42 17.72
C ARG A 31 17.47 -10.44 18.84
N LEU A 32 18.40 -11.37 18.69
CA LEU A 32 18.71 -12.39 19.70
C LEU A 32 19.16 -11.72 21.00
N ASP A 33 20.11 -10.79 20.93
CA ASP A 33 20.58 -10.01 22.09
C ASP A 33 19.43 -9.25 22.77
N LEU A 34 18.56 -8.59 21.99
CA LEU A 34 17.39 -7.91 22.54
C LEU A 34 16.48 -8.85 23.31
N GLN A 35 16.16 -10.03 22.75
CA GLN A 35 15.29 -11.01 23.38
C GLN A 35 15.89 -11.53 24.69
N LEU A 36 17.17 -11.91 24.68
CA LEU A 36 17.89 -12.38 25.86
C LEU A 36 17.94 -11.32 26.97
N ARG A 37 18.22 -10.05 26.63
CA ARG A 37 18.24 -8.93 27.61
C ARG A 37 16.89 -8.69 28.26
N HIS A 38 15.79 -9.07 27.61
CA HIS A 38 14.44 -8.95 28.15
C HIS A 38 13.90 -10.26 28.75
N GLY A 39 14.76 -11.26 28.96
CA GLY A 39 14.43 -12.48 29.71
C GLY A 39 13.68 -13.53 28.90
N VAL A 40 13.72 -13.46 27.57
CA VAL A 40 13.28 -14.58 26.71
C VAL A 40 14.24 -15.74 26.93
N ASP A 41 13.68 -16.94 27.08
CA ASP A 41 14.46 -18.17 27.24
C ASP A 41 15.42 -18.39 26.05
N PRO A 42 16.69 -18.77 26.27
CA PRO A 42 17.67 -18.92 25.19
C PRO A 42 17.28 -19.92 24.09
N ASP A 43 16.59 -21.00 24.45
CA ASP A 43 16.15 -21.99 23.46
C ASP A 43 15.05 -21.36 22.59
N VAL A 44 14.09 -20.65 23.20
CA VAL A 44 13.03 -19.91 22.48
C VAL A 44 13.59 -18.78 21.63
N ALA A 45 14.62 -18.08 22.11
CA ALA A 45 15.27 -16.99 21.38
C ALA A 45 16.06 -17.52 20.17
N GLY A 46 16.63 -18.73 20.29
CA GLY A 46 17.37 -19.43 19.24
C GLY A 46 16.49 -20.19 18.23
N GLU A 47 15.25 -20.53 18.58
CA GLU A 47 14.33 -21.32 17.75
C GLU A 47 13.83 -20.59 16.49
N GLY A 48 13.79 -19.26 16.46
CA GLY A 48 13.31 -18.55 15.27
C GLY A 48 13.08 -17.05 15.44
N ASP A 49 12.39 -16.46 14.49
CA ASP A 49 11.97 -15.05 14.55
C ASP A 49 10.63 -14.92 15.27
N LEU A 50 10.66 -14.46 16.53
CA LEU A 50 9.45 -14.21 17.33
C LEU A 50 8.55 -13.11 16.74
N ARG A 51 8.90 -12.46 15.62
CA ARG A 51 7.94 -11.69 14.83
C ARG A 51 6.92 -12.58 14.13
N LEU A 52 7.30 -13.79 13.75
CA LEU A 52 6.47 -14.73 13.00
C LEU A 52 6.04 -15.89 13.90
N SER A 53 4.77 -15.90 14.27
CA SER A 53 4.24 -16.97 15.12
C SER A 53 4.27 -18.31 14.40
N PRO A 54 4.79 -19.38 15.05
CA PRO A 54 4.70 -20.73 14.51
C PRO A 54 3.25 -21.24 14.44
N HIS A 55 2.30 -20.56 15.10
CA HIS A 55 0.90 -20.97 15.14
C HIS A 55 0.06 -20.29 14.05
N LEU A 56 0.26 -19.00 13.81
CA LEU A 56 -0.54 -18.22 12.86
C LEU A 56 0.06 -16.84 12.59
N VAL A 57 0.22 -16.49 11.32
CA VAL A 57 0.43 -15.12 10.86
C VAL A 57 -0.80 -14.67 10.08
N VAL A 58 -1.50 -13.63 10.55
CA VAL A 58 -2.60 -13.00 9.83
C VAL A 58 -2.03 -11.89 8.94
N ALA A 59 -2.23 -12.00 7.63
CA ALA A 59 -1.68 -11.10 6.63
C ALA A 59 -2.80 -10.30 5.95
N TYR A 60 -2.76 -8.98 6.09
CA TYR A 60 -3.76 -8.06 5.51
C TYR A 60 -3.49 -7.76 4.03
N THR A 61 -3.35 -8.81 3.24
CA THR A 61 -3.03 -8.80 1.81
C THR A 61 -3.48 -10.13 1.17
N VAL A 62 -3.03 -10.43 -0.04
CA VAL A 62 -3.26 -11.69 -0.77
C VAL A 62 -1.99 -12.20 -1.41
N GLU A 63 -1.95 -13.50 -1.70
CA GLU A 63 -0.81 -14.17 -2.33
C GLU A 63 -0.49 -13.59 -3.71
N GLY A 64 -1.49 -13.21 -4.51
CA GLY A 64 -1.26 -12.58 -5.82
C GLY A 64 -0.42 -11.29 -5.75
N LEU A 65 -0.42 -10.59 -4.62
CA LEU A 65 0.43 -9.42 -4.41
C LEU A 65 1.81 -9.80 -3.85
N THR A 66 1.86 -10.66 -2.83
CA THR A 66 3.13 -11.06 -2.20
C THR A 66 3.97 -11.98 -3.07
N GLY A 67 3.34 -12.66 -4.03
CA GLY A 67 3.87 -13.88 -4.61
C GLY A 67 3.95 -15.02 -3.58
N PRO A 68 4.50 -16.18 -3.97
CA PRO A 68 4.72 -17.28 -3.05
C PRO A 68 5.67 -16.85 -1.92
N LEU A 69 5.33 -17.23 -0.69
CA LEU A 69 6.10 -16.95 0.51
C LEU A 69 7.04 -18.12 0.82
N ASP A 70 8.28 -17.81 1.17
CA ASP A 70 9.26 -18.78 1.69
C ASP A 70 9.30 -18.67 3.23
N LEU A 71 8.20 -19.05 3.86
CA LEU A 71 8.01 -19.01 5.31
C LEU A 71 7.55 -20.37 5.82
N ASP A 72 8.22 -20.89 6.85
CA ASP A 72 7.86 -22.15 7.51
C ASP A 72 6.85 -21.95 8.65
N VAL A 73 5.89 -21.03 8.45
CA VAL A 73 4.83 -20.73 9.42
C VAL A 73 3.47 -20.62 8.72
N PRO A 74 2.35 -20.95 9.40
CA PRO A 74 1.03 -20.82 8.80
C PRO A 74 0.67 -19.35 8.55
N VAL A 75 0.46 -18.97 7.28
CA VAL A 75 0.01 -17.62 6.90
C VAL A 75 -1.46 -17.66 6.45
N ARG A 76 -2.28 -16.76 7.02
CA ARG A 76 -3.67 -16.54 6.63
C ARG A 76 -3.81 -15.17 5.99
N PHE A 77 -3.94 -15.15 4.67
CA PHE A 77 -4.31 -13.96 3.91
C PHE A 77 -5.77 -13.62 4.15
N VAL A 78 -6.04 -12.37 4.53
CA VAL A 78 -7.40 -11.89 4.85
C VAL A 78 -7.80 -10.65 4.07
N GLY A 79 -6.93 -10.13 3.20
CA GLY A 79 -7.16 -8.87 2.50
C GLY A 79 -7.18 -7.64 3.45
N PRO A 80 -7.45 -6.44 2.92
CA PRO A 80 -7.44 -5.21 3.72
C PRO A 80 -8.64 -5.14 4.66
N SER A 81 -8.43 -4.58 5.85
CA SER A 81 -9.50 -4.36 6.82
C SER A 81 -10.24 -3.04 6.53
N THR A 82 -11.10 -3.04 5.51
CA THR A 82 -11.89 -1.86 5.11
C THR A 82 -13.31 -1.83 5.66
N ALA A 83 -13.85 -2.99 6.03
CA ALA A 83 -15.24 -3.14 6.46
C ALA A 83 -15.55 -2.31 7.72
N GLY A 84 -16.62 -1.51 7.66
CA GLY A 84 -17.10 -0.71 8.79
C GLY A 84 -16.27 0.52 9.13
N ARG A 85 -15.30 0.90 8.28
CA ARG A 85 -14.55 2.16 8.47
C ARG A 85 -15.48 3.34 8.23
N ALA A 86 -15.82 4.06 9.29
CA ALA A 86 -16.58 5.30 9.18
C ALA A 86 -15.73 6.36 8.48
N GLU A 87 -16.24 6.91 7.38
CA GLU A 87 -15.64 8.05 6.69
C GLU A 87 -16.62 9.23 6.75
N ASP A 88 -16.10 10.43 7.02
CA ASP A 88 -16.89 11.64 6.89
C ASP A 88 -16.99 12.00 5.40
N LEU A 89 -18.18 11.77 4.84
CA LEU A 89 -18.48 12.09 3.45
C LEU A 89 -18.84 13.58 3.27
N ALA A 90 -19.13 14.29 4.36
CA ALA A 90 -19.48 15.69 4.31
C ALA A 90 -18.26 16.56 4.01
N GLY A 91 -18.47 17.68 3.32
CA GLY A 91 -17.40 18.64 3.02
C GLY A 91 -16.43 18.26 1.89
N PHE A 92 -16.48 17.02 1.38
CA PHE A 92 -15.79 16.66 0.15
C PHE A 92 -16.60 17.12 -1.08
N PRO A 93 -15.99 17.80 -2.07
CA PRO A 93 -16.72 18.36 -3.22
C PRO A 93 -16.97 17.29 -4.28
N TRP A 94 -17.95 16.42 -4.05
CA TRP A 94 -18.27 15.27 -4.90
C TRP A 94 -18.65 15.63 -6.34
N ASP A 95 -19.24 16.81 -6.55
CA ASP A 95 -19.57 17.38 -7.87
C ASP A 95 -18.36 17.44 -8.81
N ARG A 96 -17.16 17.58 -8.24
CA ARG A 96 -15.90 17.65 -8.98
C ARG A 96 -15.51 16.32 -9.62
N LEU A 97 -16.08 15.21 -9.15
CA LEU A 97 -15.87 13.86 -9.67
C LEU A 97 -17.00 13.38 -10.60
N GLU A 98 -17.96 14.23 -10.95
CA GLU A 98 -19.11 13.82 -11.79
C GLU A 98 -18.85 13.82 -13.30
N GLY A 99 -17.75 14.44 -13.77
CA GLY A 99 -17.44 14.47 -15.21
C GLY A 99 -17.10 13.09 -15.79
N ASP A 100 -16.99 12.96 -17.12
CA ASP A 100 -16.68 11.68 -17.78
C ASP A 100 -15.17 11.44 -18.00
N GLY A 101 -14.34 12.45 -17.75
CA GLY A 101 -12.90 12.34 -17.94
C GLY A 101 -12.20 11.49 -16.87
N PRO A 102 -10.97 11.00 -17.13
CA PRO A 102 -10.19 10.20 -16.19
C PRO A 102 -9.99 10.87 -14.83
N LYS A 103 -10.06 10.09 -13.76
CA LYS A 103 -9.95 10.57 -12.37
C LYS A 103 -8.82 9.85 -11.68
N VAL A 104 -7.99 10.59 -10.98
CA VAL A 104 -6.79 10.02 -10.37
C VAL A 104 -6.66 10.54 -8.95
N LEU A 105 -6.57 9.60 -8.01
CA LEU A 105 -6.20 9.90 -6.63
C LEU A 105 -4.67 10.00 -6.54
N VAL A 106 -4.15 11.06 -5.94
CA VAL A 106 -2.71 11.24 -5.69
C VAL A 106 -2.50 11.37 -4.18
N SER A 107 -1.86 10.37 -3.57
CA SER A 107 -1.65 10.30 -2.11
C SER A 107 -0.27 9.76 -1.76
N LEU A 108 0.56 10.60 -1.14
CA LEU A 108 1.93 10.22 -0.73
C LEU A 108 2.06 9.91 0.77
N GLY A 109 0.92 9.79 1.47
CA GLY A 109 0.91 9.66 2.93
C GLY A 109 1.42 10.91 3.63
N THR A 110 1.77 10.78 4.91
CA THR A 110 2.23 11.90 5.72
C THR A 110 3.72 12.16 5.49
N LEU A 111 4.04 13.12 4.62
CA LEU A 111 5.40 13.57 4.35
C LEU A 111 5.59 15.03 4.72
N ASN A 112 6.83 15.41 5.03
CA ASN A 112 7.20 16.80 5.24
C ASN A 112 7.34 17.56 3.91
N ALA A 113 7.00 18.86 3.95
CA ALA A 113 6.96 19.75 2.80
C ALA A 113 8.22 19.74 1.93
N GLU A 114 9.39 19.77 2.57
CA GLU A 114 10.70 19.84 1.90
C GLU A 114 10.97 18.62 1.02
N VAL A 115 10.46 17.45 1.41
CA VAL A 115 10.70 16.19 0.69
C VAL A 115 9.71 16.02 -0.45
N SER A 116 8.46 16.46 -0.28
CA SER A 116 7.38 16.23 -1.25
C SER A 116 7.16 17.37 -2.25
N GLY A 117 7.70 18.58 -2.02
CA GLY A 117 7.40 19.76 -2.85
C GLY A 117 7.66 19.58 -4.35
N ARG A 118 8.76 18.93 -4.73
CA ARG A 118 9.06 18.62 -6.15
C ARG A 118 8.00 17.70 -6.76
N PHE A 119 7.52 16.72 -6.00
CA PHE A 119 6.53 15.77 -6.49
C PHE A 119 5.19 16.46 -6.73
N TRP A 120 4.73 17.28 -5.78
CA TRP A 120 3.49 18.01 -5.92
C TRP A 120 3.51 19.02 -7.06
N ALA A 121 4.63 19.71 -7.27
CA ALA A 121 4.83 20.58 -8.43
C ALA A 121 4.73 19.80 -9.76
N ALA A 122 5.42 18.66 -9.86
CA ALA A 122 5.35 17.81 -11.04
C ALA A 122 3.93 17.26 -11.28
N ALA A 123 3.22 16.85 -10.22
CA ALA A 123 1.84 16.41 -10.32
C ALA A 123 0.93 17.56 -10.79
N ALA A 124 1.02 18.74 -10.19
CA ALA A 124 0.24 19.91 -10.63
C ALA A 124 0.50 20.27 -12.10
N GLU A 125 1.76 20.21 -12.56
CA GLU A 125 2.12 20.41 -13.96
C GLU A 125 1.44 19.41 -14.90
N VAL A 126 1.48 18.11 -14.56
CA VAL A 126 0.76 17.07 -15.32
C VAL A 126 -0.73 17.38 -15.43
N PHE A 127 -1.42 17.66 -14.32
CA PHE A 127 -2.87 17.91 -14.40
C PHE A 127 -3.21 19.23 -15.12
N ALA A 128 -2.31 20.21 -15.13
CA ALA A 128 -2.48 21.42 -15.94
C ALA A 128 -2.39 21.12 -17.44
N GLU A 129 -1.52 20.19 -17.86
CA GLU A 129 -1.37 19.73 -19.24
C GLU A 129 -2.53 18.82 -19.69
N HIS A 130 -3.24 18.21 -18.74
CA HIS A 130 -4.39 17.31 -18.97
C HIS A 130 -5.70 17.87 -18.38
N PRO A 131 -6.29 18.94 -18.94
CA PRO A 131 -7.48 19.59 -18.37
C PRO A 131 -8.75 18.72 -18.36
N ALA A 132 -8.76 17.62 -19.14
CA ALA A 132 -9.86 16.65 -19.15
C ALA A 132 -9.79 15.66 -17.97
N TRP A 133 -8.66 15.56 -17.27
CA TRP A 133 -8.52 14.69 -16.11
C TRP A 133 -8.94 15.41 -14.84
N THR A 134 -9.43 14.68 -13.84
CA THR A 134 -9.65 15.22 -12.49
C THR A 134 -8.63 14.64 -11.53
N GLY A 135 -7.91 15.49 -10.81
CA GLY A 135 -6.98 15.07 -9.75
C GLY A 135 -7.60 15.23 -8.37
N VAL A 136 -7.48 14.22 -7.51
CA VAL A 136 -7.75 14.35 -6.06
C VAL A 136 -6.42 14.22 -5.33
N PHE A 137 -5.89 15.35 -4.85
CA PHE A 137 -4.58 15.39 -4.20
C PHE A 137 -4.78 15.38 -2.68
N VAL A 138 -4.27 14.34 -2.03
CA VAL A 138 -4.28 14.21 -0.57
C VAL A 138 -2.99 14.81 -0.04
N ALA A 139 -3.03 16.10 0.26
CA ALA A 139 -1.89 16.91 0.70
C ALA A 139 -2.36 18.13 1.49
N PRO A 140 -1.56 18.63 2.45
CA PRO A 140 -1.72 19.98 2.97
C PRO A 140 -1.80 21.00 1.82
N GLU A 141 -2.79 21.89 1.86
CA GLU A 141 -3.02 22.88 0.79
C GLU A 141 -1.78 23.74 0.50
N GLU A 142 -0.94 24.00 1.50
CA GLU A 142 0.28 24.81 1.36
C GLU A 142 1.34 24.12 0.48
N LEU A 143 1.27 22.81 0.29
CA LEU A 143 2.19 22.06 -0.57
C LEU A 143 1.82 22.12 -2.05
N VAL A 144 0.61 22.57 -2.36
CA VAL A 144 0.09 22.68 -3.73
C VAL A 144 -0.49 24.08 -3.94
N PRO A 145 0.32 25.15 -3.84
CA PRO A 145 -0.18 26.51 -3.97
C PRO A 145 -0.68 26.77 -5.40
N GLY A 146 -1.92 27.24 -5.53
CA GLY A 146 -2.54 27.52 -6.83
C GLY A 146 -2.73 26.27 -7.70
N PRO A 147 -3.48 25.25 -7.22
CA PRO A 147 -3.67 24.02 -7.97
C PRO A 147 -4.40 24.29 -9.31
N PRO A 148 -4.16 23.47 -10.34
CA PRO A 148 -4.91 23.53 -11.59
C PRO A 148 -6.43 23.46 -11.35
N ALA A 149 -7.21 24.06 -12.24
CA ALA A 149 -8.67 24.17 -12.08
C ALA A 149 -9.41 22.83 -12.09
N ASN A 150 -8.75 21.74 -12.47
CA ASN A 150 -9.23 20.36 -12.49
C ASN A 150 -8.70 19.50 -11.32
N VAL A 151 -7.98 20.11 -10.37
CA VAL A 151 -7.44 19.44 -9.18
C VAL A 151 -8.22 19.87 -7.94
N VAL A 152 -8.56 18.90 -7.09
CA VAL A 152 -9.09 19.10 -5.75
C VAL A 152 -7.99 18.72 -4.76
N VAL A 153 -7.53 19.68 -3.95
CA VAL A 153 -6.54 19.45 -2.89
C VAL A 153 -7.26 19.37 -1.55
N ARG A 154 -6.98 18.34 -0.75
CA ARG A 154 -7.52 18.18 0.61
C ARG A 154 -6.49 17.51 1.50
N ASP A 155 -6.35 17.99 2.73
CA ASP A 155 -5.51 17.34 3.76
C ASP A 155 -5.95 15.90 4.06
N ARG A 156 -7.27 15.68 4.00
CA ARG A 156 -7.92 14.39 4.23
C ARG A 156 -9.11 14.23 3.30
N VAL A 157 -9.34 13.00 2.86
CA VAL A 157 -10.47 12.63 2.00
C VAL A 157 -11.15 11.37 2.56
N PRO A 158 -12.43 11.16 2.27
CA PRO A 158 -13.08 9.85 2.46
C PRO A 158 -12.51 8.87 1.43
N GLN A 159 -11.33 8.32 1.71
CA GLN A 159 -10.50 7.61 0.75
C GLN A 159 -11.21 6.41 0.13
N LEU A 160 -11.94 5.58 0.90
CA LEU A 160 -12.65 4.44 0.30
C LEU A 160 -13.72 4.92 -0.67
N ALA A 161 -14.49 5.94 -0.30
CA ALA A 161 -15.51 6.51 -1.18
C ALA A 161 -14.91 7.22 -2.42
N VAL A 162 -13.71 7.80 -2.32
CA VAL A 162 -12.98 8.36 -3.46
C VAL A 162 -12.42 7.26 -4.36
N LEU A 163 -11.84 6.20 -3.79
CA LEU A 163 -11.31 5.06 -4.55
C LEU A 163 -12.39 4.43 -5.44
N ALA A 164 -13.62 4.31 -4.94
CA ALA A 164 -14.77 3.84 -5.73
C ALA A 164 -15.20 4.77 -6.90
N LYS A 165 -14.57 5.94 -7.05
CA LYS A 165 -14.89 6.96 -8.06
C LYS A 165 -13.69 7.40 -8.89
N VAL A 166 -12.52 6.80 -8.73
CA VAL A 166 -11.34 7.12 -9.54
C VAL A 166 -10.98 5.97 -10.47
N ASP A 167 -10.10 6.23 -11.43
CA ASP A 167 -9.68 5.26 -12.46
C ASP A 167 -8.24 4.77 -12.25
N ALA A 168 -7.42 5.52 -11.51
CA ALA A 168 -6.06 5.13 -11.14
C ALA A 168 -5.62 5.80 -9.83
N VAL A 169 -4.57 5.27 -9.20
CA VAL A 169 -4.00 5.82 -7.96
C VAL A 169 -2.50 6.03 -8.08
N VAL A 170 -2.06 7.26 -7.84
CA VAL A 170 -0.66 7.60 -7.63
C VAL A 170 -0.39 7.54 -6.12
N THR A 171 0.52 6.66 -5.71
CA THR A 171 0.81 6.42 -4.30
C THR A 171 2.29 6.25 -4.01
N HIS A 172 2.72 6.61 -2.80
CA HIS A 172 4.03 6.26 -2.25
C HIS A 172 4.20 4.76 -1.96
N ALA A 173 3.22 3.92 -2.32
CA ALA A 173 3.18 2.48 -2.05
C ALA A 173 3.10 2.11 -0.56
N GLY A 174 2.42 2.93 0.25
CA GLY A 174 1.99 2.50 1.58
C GLY A 174 1.05 1.30 1.48
N HIS A 175 1.23 0.31 2.36
CA HIS A 175 0.51 -0.97 2.32
C HIS A 175 -1.01 -0.81 2.26
N ASN A 176 -1.58 0.01 3.14
CA ASN A 176 -3.03 0.22 3.23
C ASN A 176 -3.61 0.80 1.93
N THR A 177 -3.10 1.95 1.47
CA THR A 177 -3.57 2.57 0.21
C THR A 177 -3.39 1.64 -0.97
N THR A 178 -2.31 0.88 -1.02
CA THR A 178 -2.05 -0.10 -2.10
C THR A 178 -3.11 -1.19 -2.10
N CYS A 179 -3.35 -1.84 -0.95
CA CYS A 179 -4.37 -2.89 -0.85
C CYS A 179 -5.79 -2.35 -1.06
N GLU A 180 -6.11 -1.16 -0.55
CA GLU A 180 -7.43 -0.53 -0.75
C GLU A 180 -7.68 -0.19 -2.23
N ALA A 181 -6.69 0.38 -2.92
CA ALA A 181 -6.82 0.70 -4.34
C ALA A 181 -6.94 -0.56 -5.22
N LEU A 182 -6.14 -1.59 -4.93
CA LEU A 182 -6.24 -2.88 -5.62
C LEU A 182 -7.54 -3.61 -5.30
N ALA A 183 -8.13 -3.42 -4.11
CA ALA A 183 -9.44 -3.96 -3.76
C ALA A 183 -10.59 -3.29 -4.52
N GLU A 184 -10.37 -2.09 -5.08
CA GLU A 184 -11.29 -1.47 -6.06
C GLU A 184 -10.93 -1.84 -7.52
N GLY A 185 -9.81 -2.55 -7.73
CA GLY A 185 -9.32 -2.96 -9.05
C GLY A 185 -8.63 -1.84 -9.81
N LEU A 186 -8.03 -0.88 -9.09
CA LEU A 186 -7.39 0.28 -9.68
C LEU A 186 -5.91 0.02 -9.98
N PRO A 187 -5.44 0.32 -11.21
CA PRO A 187 -4.01 0.32 -11.51
C PRO A 187 -3.28 1.44 -10.75
N LEU A 188 -2.02 1.20 -10.43
CA LEU A 188 -1.23 2.06 -9.57
C LEU A 188 -0.06 2.73 -10.31
N VAL A 189 0.26 3.96 -9.90
CA VAL A 189 1.57 4.57 -10.13
C VAL A 189 2.28 4.66 -8.79
N VAL A 190 3.35 3.89 -8.61
CA VAL A 190 4.05 3.76 -7.32
C VAL A 190 5.33 4.58 -7.28
N ALA A 191 5.44 5.44 -6.28
CA ALA A 191 6.56 6.35 -6.04
C ALA A 191 7.15 6.12 -4.63
N PRO A 192 7.75 4.94 -4.35
CA PRO A 192 8.21 4.59 -3.01
C PRO A 192 9.34 5.51 -2.52
N ILE A 193 9.34 5.78 -1.22
CA ILE A 193 10.24 6.75 -0.58
C ILE A 193 11.18 6.05 0.40
N ARG A 194 10.63 5.33 1.38
CA ARG A 194 11.40 4.69 2.47
C ARG A 194 10.62 3.55 3.14
N ASP A 195 11.22 2.98 4.18
CA ASP A 195 10.65 1.93 5.03
C ASP A 195 10.22 0.70 4.20
N ASP A 196 8.99 0.24 4.33
CA ASP A 196 8.42 -0.92 3.63
C ASP A 196 7.95 -0.62 2.19
N GLN A 197 7.81 0.66 1.84
CA GLN A 197 7.25 1.10 0.56
C GLN A 197 7.96 0.53 -0.67
N PRO A 198 9.30 0.43 -0.73
CA PRO A 198 9.97 -0.18 -1.89
C PRO A 198 9.55 -1.64 -2.11
N VAL A 199 9.34 -2.40 -1.03
CA VAL A 199 8.93 -3.81 -1.10
C VAL A 199 7.50 -3.92 -1.63
N VAL A 200 6.58 -3.12 -1.08
CA VAL A 200 5.18 -3.08 -1.53
C VAL A 200 5.09 -2.63 -3.00
N ALA A 201 5.89 -1.63 -3.40
CA ALA A 201 5.97 -1.17 -4.78
C ALA A 201 6.46 -2.29 -5.72
N ASP A 202 7.52 -3.01 -5.34
CA ASP A 202 8.06 -4.11 -6.14
C ASP A 202 7.09 -5.29 -6.24
N GLN A 203 6.34 -5.58 -5.18
CA GLN A 203 5.25 -6.55 -5.20
C GLN A 203 4.16 -6.16 -6.20
N ALA A 204 3.68 -4.91 -6.16
CA ALA A 204 2.63 -4.42 -7.07
C ALA A 204 3.09 -4.37 -8.54
N VAL A 205 4.35 -3.97 -8.79
CA VAL A 205 4.95 -3.97 -10.13
C VAL A 205 5.10 -5.39 -10.66
N ARG A 206 5.61 -6.31 -9.84
CA ARG A 206 5.76 -7.73 -10.22
C ARG A 206 4.42 -8.41 -10.46
N ALA A 207 3.38 -8.06 -9.71
CA ALA A 207 2.01 -8.52 -9.95
C ALA A 207 1.41 -7.95 -11.25
N GLY A 208 2.10 -6.99 -11.88
CA GLY A 208 1.67 -6.37 -13.13
C GLY A 208 0.59 -5.32 -12.96
N ALA A 209 0.34 -4.83 -11.74
CA ALA A 209 -0.75 -3.88 -11.44
C ALA A 209 -0.24 -2.45 -11.18
N ALA A 210 1.07 -2.21 -11.32
CA ALA A 210 1.67 -0.90 -11.03
C ALA A 210 2.79 -0.49 -11.99
N VAL A 211 2.89 0.82 -12.25
CA VAL A 211 4.02 1.48 -12.91
C VAL A 211 4.87 2.20 -11.87
N ARG A 212 6.19 1.94 -11.84
CA ARG A 212 7.10 2.56 -10.86
C ARG A 212 7.72 3.85 -11.38
N VAL A 213 7.63 4.91 -10.57
CA VAL A 213 8.36 6.17 -10.80
C VAL A 213 9.36 6.44 -9.68
N LYS A 214 10.39 7.24 -9.98
CA LYS A 214 11.45 7.59 -9.01
C LYS A 214 11.07 8.86 -8.26
N PHE A 215 10.50 8.73 -7.06
CA PHE A 215 10.08 9.86 -6.22
C PHE A 215 11.09 11.02 -6.17
N ALA A 216 12.35 10.75 -5.80
CA ALA A 216 13.38 11.78 -5.63
C ALA A 216 13.77 12.52 -6.92
N ARG A 217 13.49 11.93 -8.09
CA ARG A 217 13.86 12.46 -9.42
C ARG A 217 12.65 12.60 -10.34
N VAL A 218 11.44 12.63 -9.77
CA VAL A 218 10.20 12.72 -10.52
C VAL A 218 10.19 14.01 -11.34
N ARG A 219 9.71 13.91 -12.58
CA ARG A 219 9.43 15.01 -13.49
C ARG A 219 8.02 14.87 -14.02
N ALA A 220 7.39 15.98 -14.38
CA ALA A 220 6.03 16.00 -14.92
C ALA A 220 5.88 15.02 -16.09
N GLU A 221 6.77 15.08 -17.09
CA GLU A 221 6.81 14.15 -18.22
C GLU A 221 6.77 12.67 -17.80
N SER A 222 7.68 12.26 -16.90
CA SER A 222 7.76 10.86 -16.44
C SER A 222 6.57 10.43 -15.58
N LEU A 223 5.96 11.36 -14.85
CA LEU A 223 4.79 11.08 -14.01
C LEU A 223 3.52 11.02 -14.86
N GLY A 224 3.36 11.95 -15.80
CA GLY A 224 2.28 11.99 -16.78
C GLY A 224 2.24 10.71 -17.59
N ALA A 225 3.36 10.31 -18.20
CA ALA A 225 3.45 9.06 -18.96
C ALA A 225 3.08 7.82 -18.13
N ALA A 226 3.48 7.77 -16.84
CA ALA A 226 3.11 6.67 -15.96
C ALA A 226 1.61 6.66 -15.61
N ILE A 227 1.01 7.85 -15.41
CA ILE A 227 -0.44 7.98 -15.18
C ILE A 227 -1.21 7.62 -16.45
N GLU A 228 -0.79 8.09 -17.63
CA GLU A 228 -1.37 7.70 -18.93
C GLU A 228 -1.34 6.19 -19.10
N GLN A 229 -0.20 5.56 -18.82
CA GLN A 229 -0.08 4.10 -18.91
C GLN A 229 -1.06 3.42 -17.94
N ALA A 230 -1.11 3.83 -16.67
CA ALA A 230 -2.07 3.26 -15.72
C ALA A 230 -3.53 3.44 -16.19
N LEU A 231 -3.86 4.56 -16.84
CA LEU A 231 -5.19 4.85 -17.36
C LEU A 231 -5.53 4.16 -18.69
N ALA A 232 -4.56 3.65 -19.45
CA ALA A 232 -4.76 3.18 -20.83
C ALA A 232 -4.32 1.74 -21.09
N ASP A 233 -3.46 1.16 -20.25
CA ASP A 233 -2.90 -0.17 -20.42
C ASP A 233 -3.88 -1.24 -19.91
N ASP A 234 -4.37 -2.09 -20.82
CA ASP A 234 -5.33 -3.13 -20.52
C ASP A 234 -4.73 -4.27 -19.68
N ASP A 235 -3.43 -4.51 -19.78
CA ASP A 235 -2.75 -5.54 -18.97
C ASP A 235 -2.65 -5.10 -17.51
N LEU A 236 -2.34 -3.81 -17.26
CA LEU A 236 -2.35 -3.23 -15.91
C LEU A 236 -3.74 -3.33 -15.28
N ARG A 237 -4.78 -2.98 -16.04
CA ARG A 237 -6.18 -3.05 -15.57
C ARG A 237 -6.63 -4.49 -15.34
N ALA A 238 -6.25 -5.41 -16.21
CA ALA A 238 -6.55 -6.83 -16.03
C ALA A 238 -5.86 -7.37 -14.78
N ALA A 239 -4.62 -6.97 -14.49
CA ALA A 239 -3.92 -7.35 -13.27
C ALA A 239 -4.58 -6.80 -12.01
N ALA A 240 -4.93 -5.52 -12.00
CA ALA A 240 -5.64 -4.90 -10.88
C ALA A 240 -7.01 -5.57 -10.65
N ALA A 241 -7.75 -5.90 -11.72
CA ALA A 241 -9.01 -6.63 -11.63
C ALA A 241 -8.87 -8.06 -11.07
N ARG A 242 -7.82 -8.80 -11.43
CA ARG A 242 -7.53 -10.11 -10.82
C ARG A 242 -7.25 -9.98 -9.31
N LEU A 243 -6.42 -9.01 -8.93
CA LEU A 243 -6.13 -8.75 -7.51
C LEU A 243 -7.38 -8.33 -6.74
N ARG A 244 -8.29 -7.55 -7.34
CA ARG A 244 -9.59 -7.24 -6.75
C ARG A 244 -10.38 -8.50 -6.41
N GLU A 245 -10.45 -9.46 -7.33
CA GLU A 245 -11.17 -10.71 -7.13
C GLU A 245 -10.55 -11.53 -5.98
N GLU A 246 -9.21 -11.62 -5.92
CA GLU A 246 -8.51 -12.28 -4.81
C GLU A 246 -8.76 -11.58 -3.47
N LEU A 247 -8.64 -10.25 -3.43
CA LEU A 247 -8.84 -9.44 -2.23
C LEU A 247 -10.27 -9.55 -1.71
N ALA A 248 -11.27 -9.58 -2.60
CA ALA A 248 -12.67 -9.81 -2.26
C ALA A 248 -12.90 -11.23 -1.71
N ALA A 249 -12.20 -12.23 -2.25
CA ALA A 249 -12.29 -13.62 -1.81
C ALA A 249 -11.55 -13.91 -0.48
N ALA A 250 -10.63 -13.04 -0.06
CA ALA A 250 -9.83 -13.22 1.16
C ALA A 250 -10.66 -13.17 2.46
N GLY A 251 -11.87 -12.61 2.41
CA GLY A 251 -12.88 -12.73 3.45
C GLY A 251 -12.76 -11.79 4.65
N GLY A 252 -11.70 -10.97 4.73
CA GLY A 252 -11.65 -9.81 5.61
C GLY A 252 -11.62 -10.12 7.12
N PRO A 253 -12.06 -9.16 7.95
CA PRO A 253 -12.06 -9.29 9.41
C PRO A 253 -12.75 -10.54 9.98
N PRO A 254 -13.89 -11.03 9.42
CA PRO A 254 -14.48 -12.29 9.89
C PRO A 254 -13.55 -13.49 9.76
N VAL A 255 -12.84 -13.63 8.63
CA VAL A 255 -11.87 -14.73 8.44
C VAL A 255 -10.69 -14.59 9.38
N ALA A 256 -10.23 -13.36 9.64
CA ALA A 256 -9.20 -13.10 10.64
C ALA A 256 -9.64 -13.52 12.04
N ALA A 257 -10.87 -13.17 12.44
CA ALA A 257 -11.44 -13.54 13.74
C ALA A 257 -11.54 -15.06 13.90
N THR A 258 -12.09 -15.77 12.91
CA THR A 258 -12.17 -17.24 12.93
C THR A 258 -10.78 -17.89 13.01
N ALA A 259 -9.78 -17.36 12.32
CA ALA A 259 -8.41 -17.86 12.41
C ALA A 259 -7.83 -17.66 13.83
N LEU A 260 -8.07 -16.52 14.46
CA LEU A 260 -7.66 -16.26 15.84
C LEU A 260 -8.39 -17.16 16.84
N GLU A 261 -9.69 -17.37 16.68
CA GLU A 261 -10.50 -18.25 17.54
C GLU A 261 -10.01 -19.71 17.49
N SER A 262 -9.45 -20.15 16.36
CA SER A 262 -8.89 -21.50 16.23
C SER A 262 -7.66 -21.77 17.12
N LEU A 263 -7.05 -20.73 17.70
CA LEU A 263 -5.94 -20.85 18.64
C LEU A 263 -6.39 -21.04 20.09
N LEU A 264 -7.69 -20.91 20.39
CA LEU A 264 -8.20 -21.11 21.74
C LEU A 264 -8.13 -22.59 22.12
N PRO A 265 -7.72 -22.91 23.37
CA PRO A 265 -7.72 -24.29 23.84
C PRO A 265 -9.15 -24.87 23.80
N SER A 266 -9.26 -26.13 23.39
CA SER A 266 -10.51 -26.91 23.37
C SER A 266 -11.11 -27.11 24.76
#